data_AF-A0AA87IHL9-F1
#
_entry.id   AF-A0AA87IHL9-F1
#
_cell.length_a   1.000
_cell.length_b   1.000
_cell.length_c   1.000
_cell.angle_alpha   90.00
_cell.angle_beta   90.00
_cell.angle_gamma   90.00
#
_symmetry.space_group_name_H-M   'P 1'
#
loop_
_entity.id
_entity.type
_entity.pdbx_description
1 polymer ?
#
loop_
_entity_poly.entity_id
_entity_poly.type
_entity_poly.pdbx_seq_one_letter_code
_entity_poly.pdbx_strand_id
1 'polypeptide(L)'
;MKTGRATFEAYFPETGQLKYEENRQACGAKLKLDDAIEFIQYAETKILDDHWSPDAVCGSATLHEQFEGKPVCTKTLYTYIELGYIGVKNIDLPMKVRLNTKKRRIRV
;
A
#
# COMPACT_ATOMS: atom_id res chain seq x y z
N MET A 1 32.84 43.22 -31.90
CA MET A 1 31.82 43.93 -31.10
C MET A 1 31.84 43.37 -29.69
N LYS A 2 32.19 44.18 -28.67
CA LYS A 2 32.10 43.76 -27.26
C LYS A 2 30.65 43.85 -26.83
N THR A 3 29.92 42.73 -26.87
CA THR A 3 28.57 42.64 -26.31
C THR A 3 28.69 42.84 -24.80
N GLY A 4 28.29 44.00 -24.27
CA GLY A 4 28.32 44.33 -22.84
C GLY A 4 27.35 43.45 -22.04
N ARG A 5 27.72 42.20 -21.80
CA ARG A 5 26.95 41.24 -21.01
C ARG A 5 27.37 41.38 -19.56
N ALA A 6 26.44 41.82 -18.71
CA ALA A 6 26.59 41.81 -17.26
C ALA A 6 25.99 40.52 -16.69
N THR A 7 26.66 39.93 -15.72
CA THR A 7 26.16 38.75 -14.99
C THR A 7 25.03 39.18 -14.06
N PHE A 8 23.93 38.43 -14.06
CA PHE A 8 22.76 38.66 -13.20
C PHE A 8 22.52 37.41 -12.38
N GLU A 9 22.48 37.57 -11.05
CA GLU A 9 22.14 36.50 -10.11
C GLU A 9 20.76 36.79 -9.51
N ALA A 10 19.85 35.82 -9.62
CA ALA A 10 18.55 35.83 -8.99
C ALA A 10 18.25 34.47 -8.38
N TYR A 11 17.50 34.47 -7.27
CA TYR A 11 17.04 33.24 -6.65
C TYR A 11 15.82 32.70 -7.38
N PHE A 12 15.89 31.43 -7.80
CA PHE A 12 14.82 30.73 -8.49
C PHE A 12 14.26 29.62 -7.59
N PRO A 13 13.17 29.89 -6.84
CA PRO A 13 12.60 28.91 -5.91
C PRO A 13 12.06 27.66 -6.61
N GLU A 14 11.56 27.82 -7.84
CA GLU A 14 11.03 26.75 -8.68
C GLU A 14 12.05 25.63 -8.91
N THR A 15 13.32 26.00 -9.13
CA THR A 15 14.42 25.04 -9.32
C THR A 15 14.70 24.23 -8.06
N GLY A 16 14.51 24.84 -6.89
CA GLY A 16 14.61 24.15 -5.59
C GLY A 16 13.45 23.19 -5.36
N GLN A 17 12.23 23.62 -5.69
CA GLN A 17 11.03 22.80 -5.58
C GLN A 17 11.11 21.57 -6.50
N LEU A 18 11.51 21.75 -7.76
CA LEU A 18 11.68 20.65 -8.72
C LEU A 18 12.65 19.59 -8.20
N LYS A 19 13.84 20.00 -7.72
CA LYS A 19 14.81 19.07 -7.13
C LYS A 19 14.29 18.38 -5.89
N TYR A 20 13.51 19.07 -5.07
CA TYR A 20 12.87 18.46 -3.90
C TYR A 20 11.89 17.38 -4.32
N GLU A 21 11.01 17.66 -5.29
CA GLU A 21 10.02 16.71 -5.79
C GLU A 21 10.66 15.47 -6.43
N GLU A 22 11.70 15.66 -7.25
CA GLU A 22 12.49 14.56 -7.81
C GLU A 22 13.07 13.66 -6.71
N ASN A 23 13.73 14.25 -5.72
CA ASN A 23 14.28 13.49 -4.60
C ASN A 23 13.17 12.84 -3.75
N ARG A 24 12.02 13.50 -3.62
CA ARG A 24 10.88 13.00 -2.84
C ARG A 24 10.27 11.75 -3.48
N GLN A 25 10.28 11.63 -4.81
CA GLN A 25 9.82 10.43 -5.51
C GLN A 25 10.72 9.21 -5.22
N ALA A 26 12.02 9.43 -5.00
CA ALA A 26 12.94 8.37 -4.58
C ALA A 26 12.81 8.00 -3.09
N CYS A 27 12.10 8.82 -2.30
CA CYS A 27 11.87 8.59 -0.88
C CYS A 27 10.62 7.74 -0.64
N GLY A 28 10.64 6.93 0.42
CA GLY A 28 9.50 6.12 0.86
C GLY A 28 9.80 4.62 0.82
N ALA A 29 9.04 3.87 1.63
CA ALA A 29 9.11 2.42 1.59
C ALA A 29 8.50 1.91 0.29
N LYS A 30 9.27 1.15 -0.48
CA LYS A 30 8.76 0.49 -1.68
C LYS A 30 7.73 -0.59 -1.29
N LEU A 31 6.78 -0.82 -2.18
CA LEU A 31 5.81 -1.89 -2.03
C LEU A 31 6.54 -3.24 -2.03
N LYS A 32 6.13 -4.14 -1.12
CA LYS A 32 6.71 -5.49 -0.98
C LYS A 32 5.98 -6.54 -1.82
N LEU A 33 5.28 -6.12 -2.88
CA LEU A 33 4.43 -7.01 -3.67
C LEU A 33 5.26 -8.09 -4.37
N ASP A 34 6.32 -7.69 -5.06
CA ASP A 34 7.17 -8.62 -5.82
C ASP A 34 7.88 -9.62 -4.90
N ASP A 35 8.41 -9.14 -3.77
CA ASP A 35 9.10 -10.00 -2.80
C ASP A 35 8.17 -11.02 -2.14
N ALA A 36 6.88 -10.69 -1.99
CA ALA A 36 5.89 -11.49 -1.29
C ALA A 36 4.86 -12.12 -2.24
N ILE A 37 5.19 -12.29 -3.52
CA ILE A 37 4.24 -12.73 -4.55
C ILE A 37 3.61 -14.10 -4.23
N GLU A 38 4.40 -15.04 -3.71
CA GLU A 38 3.94 -16.37 -3.31
C GLU A 38 2.91 -16.30 -2.18
N PHE A 39 3.15 -15.43 -1.19
CA PHE A 39 2.21 -15.19 -0.10
C PHE A 39 0.92 -14.55 -0.60
N ILE A 40 1.02 -13.62 -1.56
CA ILE A 40 -0.15 -12.94 -2.13
C ILE A 40 -1.02 -13.94 -2.91
N GLN A 41 -0.43 -14.78 -3.76
CA GLN A 41 -1.18 -15.79 -4.51
C GLN A 41 -1.88 -16.79 -3.58
N TYR A 42 -1.18 -17.21 -2.51
CA TYR A 42 -1.78 -18.03 -1.46
C TYR A 42 -2.96 -17.32 -0.80
N ALA A 43 -2.79 -16.04 -0.44
CA ALA A 43 -3.84 -15.24 0.18
C ALA A 43 -5.05 -15.08 -0.73
N GLU A 44 -4.85 -14.80 -2.02
CA GLU A 44 -5.92 -14.69 -3.02
C GLU A 44 -6.73 -15.99 -3.10
N THR A 45 -6.04 -17.12 -3.24
CA THR A 45 -6.68 -18.45 -3.33
C THR A 45 -7.50 -18.73 -2.06
N LYS A 46 -6.92 -18.49 -0.87
CA LYS A 46 -7.61 -18.73 0.41
C LYS A 46 -8.79 -17.80 0.67
N ILE A 47 -8.71 -16.54 0.23
CA ILE A 47 -9.79 -15.59 0.44
C ILE A 47 -10.93 -15.85 -0.56
N LEU A 48 -10.61 -16.13 -1.83
CA LEU A 48 -11.63 -16.30 -2.88
C LEU A 48 -12.29 -17.68 -2.83
N ASP A 49 -11.52 -18.75 -2.68
CA ASP A 49 -12.05 -20.12 -2.73
C ASP A 49 -12.53 -20.57 -1.35
N ASP A 50 -11.67 -20.43 -0.33
CA ASP A 50 -11.96 -20.93 1.02
C ASP A 50 -12.69 -19.90 1.91
N HIS A 51 -12.92 -18.68 1.41
CA HIS A 51 -13.62 -17.59 2.12
C HIS A 51 -12.95 -17.19 3.46
N TRP A 52 -11.63 -17.30 3.54
CA TRP A 52 -10.88 -16.92 4.73
C TRP A 52 -10.82 -15.40 4.92
N SER A 53 -10.71 -14.95 6.17
CA SER A 53 -10.38 -13.56 6.45
C SER A 53 -8.88 -13.30 6.23
N PRO A 54 -8.47 -12.07 5.89
CA PRO A 54 -7.05 -11.71 5.81
C PRO A 54 -6.27 -12.04 7.08
N ASP A 55 -6.90 -11.87 8.25
CA ASP A 55 -6.32 -12.23 9.55
C ASP A 55 -6.06 -13.74 9.67
N ALA A 56 -6.97 -14.59 9.19
CA ALA A 56 -6.82 -16.04 9.19
C ALA A 56 -5.67 -16.49 8.25
N VAL A 57 -5.55 -15.86 7.09
CA VAL A 57 -4.44 -16.12 6.15
C VAL A 57 -3.09 -15.79 6.80
N CYS A 58 -2.94 -14.59 7.38
CA CYS A 58 -1.70 -14.19 8.05
C CYS A 58 -1.37 -15.10 9.25
N GLY A 59 -2.38 -15.47 10.05
CA GLY A 59 -2.20 -16.40 11.17
C GLY A 59 -1.75 -17.78 10.73
N SER A 60 -2.39 -18.35 9.71
CA SER A 60 -2.04 -19.64 9.11
C SER A 60 -0.61 -19.63 8.53
N ALA A 61 -0.27 -18.59 7.78
CA ALA A 61 1.06 -18.41 7.20
C ALA A 61 2.17 -18.35 8.27
N THR A 62 1.87 -17.74 9.41
CA THR A 62 2.81 -17.65 10.54
C THR A 62 2.96 -18.98 11.26
N LEU A 63 1.85 -19.70 11.49
CA LEU A 63 1.85 -21.00 12.18
C LEU A 63 2.58 -22.09 11.41
N HIS A 64 2.49 -22.09 10.09
CA HIS A 64 3.09 -23.11 9.24
C HIS A 64 4.48 -22.72 8.71
N GLU A 65 5.00 -21.54 9.05
CA GLU A 65 6.28 -20.99 8.54
C GLU A 65 6.44 -21.16 7.02
N GLN A 66 5.33 -21.04 6.28
CA GLN A 66 5.23 -21.44 4.86
C GLN A 66 6.00 -20.53 3.90
N PHE A 67 6.35 -19.32 4.35
CA PHE A 67 6.97 -18.30 3.52
C PHE A 67 8.24 -17.85 4.22
N GLU A 68 9.40 -18.03 3.57
CA GLU A 68 10.77 -17.82 4.07
C GLU A 68 11.05 -16.40 4.63
N GLY A 69 10.37 -16.00 5.71
CA GLY A 69 10.44 -14.67 6.30
C GLY A 69 9.80 -13.55 5.47
N LYS A 70 9.09 -13.86 4.38
CA LYS A 70 8.43 -12.87 3.50
C LYS A 70 6.90 -12.71 3.67
N PRO A 71 6.19 -13.25 4.69
CA PRO A 71 4.76 -13.02 4.79
C PRO A 71 4.47 -11.55 5.10
N VAL A 72 3.41 -11.03 4.48
CA VAL A 72 2.96 -9.66 4.68
C VAL A 72 2.06 -9.60 5.92
N CYS A 73 2.20 -8.55 6.72
CA CYS A 73 1.33 -8.37 7.89
C CYS A 73 -0.11 -8.06 7.47
N THR A 74 -1.09 -8.37 8.32
CA THR A 74 -2.51 -8.25 7.97
C THR A 74 -2.90 -6.84 7.52
N LYS A 75 -2.36 -5.82 8.19
CA LYS A 75 -2.63 -4.43 7.83
C LYS A 75 -2.20 -4.14 6.39
N THR A 76 -1.02 -4.60 5.99
CA THR A 76 -0.52 -4.38 4.63
C THR A 76 -1.34 -5.19 3.61
N LEU A 77 -1.79 -6.39 3.97
CA LEU A 77 -2.70 -7.17 3.13
C LEU A 77 -4.03 -6.43 2.90
N TYR A 78 -4.65 -5.87 3.95
CA TYR A 78 -5.82 -5.00 3.82
C TYR A 78 -5.54 -3.76 2.95
N THR A 79 -4.39 -3.12 3.10
CA THR A 79 -3.99 -1.97 2.26
C THR A 79 -3.90 -2.36 0.79
N TYR A 80 -3.34 -3.53 0.47
CA TYR A 80 -3.23 -4.00 -0.91
C TYR A 80 -4.60 -4.28 -1.54
N ILE A 81 -5.54 -4.83 -0.77
CA ILE A 81 -6.94 -5.03 -1.18
C ILE A 81 -7.60 -3.67 -1.46
N GLU A 82 -7.43 -2.69 -0.57
CA GLU A 82 -8.03 -1.36 -0.73
C GLU A 82 -7.49 -0.59 -1.93
N LEU A 83 -6.18 -0.71 -2.19
CA LEU A 83 -5.52 -0.11 -3.35
C LEU A 83 -5.77 -0.88 -4.64
N GLY A 84 -6.34 -2.09 -4.57
CA GLY A 84 -6.60 -2.95 -5.72
C GLY A 84 -5.33 -3.53 -6.35
N TYR A 85 -4.26 -3.70 -5.57
CA TYR A 85 -3.01 -4.31 -6.03
C TYR A 85 -3.07 -5.84 -6.08
N ILE A 86 -4.11 -6.44 -5.51
CA ILE A 86 -4.38 -7.88 -5.55
C ILE A 86 -5.78 -8.12 -6.10
N GLY A 87 -6.04 -9.33 -6.58
CA GLY A 87 -7.31 -9.74 -7.20
C GLY A 87 -8.51 -9.78 -6.26
N VAL A 88 -8.28 -9.77 -4.94
CA VAL A 88 -9.32 -9.68 -3.91
C VAL A 88 -9.89 -8.26 -3.84
N LYS A 89 -11.21 -8.14 -3.87
CA LYS A 89 -11.94 -6.87 -3.73
C LYS A 89 -12.61 -6.79 -2.37
N ASN A 90 -12.92 -5.58 -1.91
CA ASN A 90 -13.66 -5.37 -0.66
C ASN A 90 -15.01 -6.10 -0.57
N ILE A 91 -15.63 -6.42 -1.71
CA ILE A 91 -16.88 -7.22 -1.78
C ILE A 91 -16.66 -8.68 -1.37
N ASP A 92 -15.46 -9.20 -1.56
CA ASP A 92 -15.07 -10.57 -1.23
C ASP A 92 -14.76 -10.73 0.26
N LEU A 93 -14.75 -9.62 1.03
CA LEU A 93 -14.59 -9.62 2.48
C LEU A 93 -15.95 -9.44 3.16
N PRO A 94 -16.69 -10.53 3.43
CA PRO A 94 -18.05 -10.46 3.96
C PRO A 94 -18.13 -9.74 5.32
N MET A 95 -17.08 -9.84 6.15
CA MET A 95 -17.01 -9.08 7.41
C MET A 95 -16.90 -7.57 7.18
N LYS A 96 -16.13 -7.14 6.17
CA LYS A 96 -15.91 -5.71 5.89
C LYS A 96 -17.17 -5.02 5.42
N VAL A 97 -17.96 -5.69 4.58
CA VAL A 97 -19.24 -5.15 4.06
C VAL A 97 -20.32 -5.07 5.15
N ARG A 98 -20.29 -5.96 6.14
CA ARG A 98 -21.28 -5.98 7.25
C ARG A 98 -21.02 -4.95 8.35
N LEU A 99 -19.81 -4.38 8.43
CA LEU A 99 -19.45 -3.43 9.47
C LEU A 99 -20.16 -2.10 9.25
N ASN A 100 -21.04 -1.73 10.19
CA ASN A 100 -21.67 -0.42 10.20
C ASN A 100 -20.71 0.61 10.81
N THR A 101 -20.14 1.48 9.98
CA THR A 101 -19.23 2.56 10.42
C THR A 101 -19.96 3.69 11.16
N LYS A 102 -21.30 3.75 11.07
CA LYS A 102 -22.07 4.83 11.70
C LYS A 102 -22.09 4.61 13.21
N LYS A 103 -21.69 5.65 13.96
CA LYS A 103 -21.85 5.66 15.42
C LYS A 103 -23.33 5.51 15.77
N ARG A 104 -23.64 4.59 16.70
CA ARG A 104 -25.00 4.39 17.20
C ARG A 104 -25.45 5.67 17.90
N ARG A 105 -26.36 6.41 17.28
CA ARG A 105 -26.94 7.62 17.87
C ARG A 105 -28.04 7.19 18.84
N ILE A 106 -27.77 7.33 20.14
CA ILE A 106 -28.80 7.16 21.18
C ILE A 106 -29.74 8.35 21.03
N ARG A 107 -31.02 8.09 20.72
CA ARG A 107 -32.06 9.11 20.81
C ARG A 107 -32.49 9.15 22.27
N VAL A 108 -32.26 10.30 22.92
CA VAL A 108 -32.81 10.65 24.23
C VAL A 108 -34.16 11.31 23.99
#